data_AF-A0A285UWC9-F1
#
_entry.id   AF-A0A285UWC9-F1
#
_cell.length_a   1.000
_cell.length_b   1.000
_cell.length_c   1.000
_cell.angle_alpha   90.00
_cell.angle_beta   90.00
_cell.angle_gamma   90.00
#
_symmetry.space_group_name_H-M   'P 1'
#
loop_
_entity.id
_entity.type
_entity.pdbx_description
1 polymer ?
#
loop_
_entity_poly.entity_id
_entity_poly.type
_entity_poly.pdbx_seq_one_letter_code
_entity_poly.pdbx_strand_id
1 'polypeptide(L)'
;MKNRPCISHFPFLIFVLLLLSGCWDQTNIDKRAYVIAIGLDKGEKNKINITYLISNPEFSKQEGPSSEPSHEIITFPANDFISAKNTANSIVAKEITYNMLSVMIVSEEFSKDPEFIRYMYDVTKDREIKHNNPLVVTKEDVSTFLTENKPKLETRIHKYFEFILENANKAGLIPSFKLHSYFSITESDAGLFLAPYATTQRTTSGKYTAGEDEFLAGELD
;
A
#
# COMPACT_ATOMS: atom_id res chain seq x y z
N MET A 1 -31.74 -19.43 -64.18
CA MET A 1 -31.72 -19.63 -62.72
C MET A 1 -30.91 -18.48 -62.11
N LYS A 2 -31.57 -17.54 -61.42
CA LYS A 2 -30.96 -16.27 -60.98
C LYS A 2 -30.54 -16.41 -59.52
N ASN A 3 -29.25 -16.67 -59.29
CA ASN A 3 -28.65 -16.73 -57.95
C ASN A 3 -28.77 -15.37 -57.29
N ARG A 4 -29.74 -15.21 -56.37
CA ARG A 4 -29.84 -14.03 -55.51
C ARG A 4 -28.76 -14.17 -54.43
N PRO A 5 -27.81 -13.24 -54.29
CA PRO A 5 -26.80 -13.33 -53.26
C PRO A 5 -27.44 -13.21 -51.88
N CYS A 6 -26.86 -13.95 -50.94
CA CYS A 6 -27.32 -14.22 -49.59
C CYS A 6 -27.34 -12.94 -48.72
N ILE A 7 -28.40 -12.12 -48.80
CA ILE A 7 -28.56 -10.88 -48.01
C ILE A 7 -28.99 -11.16 -46.54
N SER A 8 -29.40 -12.40 -46.23
CA SER A 8 -29.92 -12.77 -44.90
C SER A 8 -28.87 -12.78 -43.77
N HIS A 9 -27.57 -12.87 -44.08
CA HIS A 9 -26.52 -12.92 -43.05
C HIS A 9 -25.94 -11.55 -42.68
N PHE A 10 -26.28 -10.50 -43.43
CA PHE A 10 -25.84 -9.13 -43.17
C PHE A 10 -26.25 -8.58 -41.79
N PRO A 11 -27.51 -8.74 -41.31
CA PRO A 11 -27.88 -8.25 -39.98
C PRO A 11 -27.20 -9.02 -38.85
N PHE A 12 -26.92 -10.31 -39.03
CA PHE A 12 -26.19 -11.12 -38.04
C PHE A 12 -24.72 -10.68 -37.93
N LEU A 13 -24.08 -10.37 -39.06
CA LEU A 13 -22.72 -9.85 -39.10
C LEU A 13 -22.62 -8.49 -38.37
N ILE A 14 -23.61 -7.61 -38.55
CA ILE A 14 -23.69 -6.32 -37.85
C ILE A 14 -23.87 -6.50 -36.34
N PHE A 15 -24.70 -7.46 -35.92
CA PHE A 15 -24.88 -7.79 -34.51
C PHE A 15 -23.58 -8.28 -33.85
N VAL A 16 -22.80 -9.10 -34.55
CA VAL A 16 -21.50 -9.57 -34.07
C VAL A 16 -20.52 -8.40 -33.95
N LEU A 17 -20.49 -7.45 -34.88
CA LEU A 17 -19.60 -6.27 -34.82
C LEU A 17 -19.88 -5.37 -33.60
N LEU A 18 -21.14 -5.29 -33.14
CA LEU A 18 -21.49 -4.55 -31.92
C LEU A 18 -20.97 -5.23 -30.64
N LEU A 19 -20.72 -6.54 -30.66
CA LEU A 19 -20.15 -7.28 -29.54
C LEU A 19 -18.62 -7.16 -29.44
N LEU A 20 -17.95 -6.58 -30.44
CA LEU A 20 -16.48 -6.41 -30.45
C LEU A 20 -16.00 -5.06 -29.88
N SER A 21 -16.87 -4.20 -29.35
CA SER A 21 -16.48 -2.88 -28.81
C SER A 21 -15.83 -2.91 -27.40
N GLY A 22 -15.22 -4.04 -27.00
CA GLY A 22 -14.81 -4.31 -25.62
C GLY A 22 -13.50 -3.66 -25.13
N CYS A 23 -12.75 -2.96 -25.98
CA CYS A 23 -11.43 -2.42 -25.63
C CYS A 23 -11.38 -0.89 -25.47
N TRP A 24 -12.51 -0.22 -25.28
CA TRP A 24 -12.53 1.25 -25.25
C TRP A 24 -12.04 1.87 -23.94
N ASP A 25 -12.01 1.09 -22.84
CA ASP A 25 -11.66 1.57 -21.50
C ASP A 25 -10.38 0.91 -20.95
N GLN A 26 -9.38 0.72 -21.81
CA GLN A 26 -8.08 0.20 -21.38
C GLN A 26 -7.17 1.36 -20.95
N THR A 27 -7.08 1.60 -19.65
CA THR A 27 -6.02 2.44 -19.08
C THR A 27 -4.70 1.68 -19.09
N ASN A 28 -3.69 2.22 -19.76
CA ASN A 28 -2.38 1.59 -19.83
C ASN A 28 -1.64 1.63 -18.48
N ILE A 29 -0.87 0.57 -18.20
CA ILE A 29 -0.09 0.38 -16.96
C ILE A 29 1.01 1.45 -16.82
N ASP A 30 1.49 2.01 -17.92
CA ASP A 30 2.52 3.05 -17.97
C ASP A 30 2.04 4.43 -17.50
N LYS A 31 0.73 4.71 -17.57
CA LYS A 31 0.12 6.00 -17.16
C LYS A 31 -0.19 6.10 -15.66
N ARG A 32 0.04 5.02 -14.90
CA ARG A 32 -0.27 4.95 -13.47
C ARG A 32 0.99 4.93 -12.61
N ALA A 33 0.92 5.65 -11.50
CA ALA A 33 1.88 5.60 -10.40
C ALA A 33 1.31 4.73 -9.28
N TYR A 34 1.96 3.60 -9.02
CA TYR A 34 1.47 2.62 -8.05
C TYR A 34 2.04 2.91 -6.67
N VAL A 35 1.15 3.27 -5.74
CA VAL A 35 1.51 3.41 -4.33
C VAL A 35 1.60 2.02 -3.71
N ILE A 36 2.77 1.72 -3.15
CA ILE A 36 3.09 0.45 -2.51
C ILE A 36 2.86 0.53 -1.01
N ALA A 37 3.22 1.65 -0.38
CA ALA A 37 2.96 1.88 1.04
C ALA A 37 2.33 3.26 1.26
N ILE A 38 1.39 3.33 2.20
CA ILE A 38 0.86 4.58 2.74
C ILE A 38 1.33 4.70 4.19
N GLY A 39 2.01 5.78 4.49
CA GLY A 39 2.45 6.17 5.82
C GLY A 39 1.56 7.24 6.43
N LEU A 40 1.23 7.10 7.70
CA LEU A 40 0.48 8.06 8.48
C LEU A 40 1.32 8.54 9.66
N ASP A 41 1.66 9.82 9.62
CA ASP A 41 2.38 10.53 10.67
C ASP A 41 1.51 11.64 11.25
N LYS A 42 1.77 11.98 12.51
CA LYS A 42 1.10 13.09 13.16
C LYS A 42 1.47 14.38 12.44
N GLY A 43 0.46 15.15 12.03
CA GLY A 43 0.65 16.44 11.39
C GLY A 43 0.36 17.60 12.33
N GLU A 44 0.65 18.81 11.85
CA GLU A 44 0.30 20.04 12.53
C GLU A 44 -1.13 20.48 12.19
N LYS A 45 -1.74 21.31 13.05
CA LYS A 45 -3.00 22.04 12.77
C LYS A 45 -4.16 21.13 12.34
N ASN A 46 -4.37 20.01 13.04
CA ASN A 46 -5.43 19.03 12.78
C ASN A 46 -5.35 18.38 11.38
N LYS A 47 -4.14 18.23 10.85
CA LYS A 47 -3.85 17.47 9.64
C LYS A 47 -3.02 16.23 9.98
N ILE A 48 -2.95 15.31 9.03
CA ILE A 48 -2.02 14.19 9.05
C ILE A 48 -0.96 14.40 7.98
N ASN A 49 0.25 13.95 8.26
CA ASN A 49 1.29 13.85 7.26
C ASN A 49 1.14 12.48 6.60
N ILE A 50 0.87 12.49 5.29
CA ILE A 50 0.75 11.28 4.50
C ILE A 50 2.02 11.08 3.71
N THR A 51 2.61 9.91 3.85
CA THR A 51 3.81 9.48 3.13
C THR A 51 3.41 8.43 2.10
N TYR A 52 3.74 8.61 0.81
CA TYR A 52 3.59 7.58 -0.21
C TYR A 52 4.93 7.03 -0.63
N LEU A 53 5.02 5.70 -0.65
CA LEU A 53 6.06 4.97 -1.37
C LEU A 53 5.52 4.58 -2.73
N ILE A 54 5.99 5.23 -3.78
CA ILE A 54 5.55 5.02 -5.16
C ILE A 54 6.59 4.19 -5.88
N SER A 55 6.17 3.10 -6.52
CA SER A 55 7.07 2.31 -7.37
C SER A 55 7.11 2.87 -8.79
N ASN A 56 8.31 2.92 -9.38
CA ASN A 56 8.48 3.19 -10.81
C ASN A 56 8.41 1.88 -11.61
N PRO A 57 7.31 1.61 -12.36
CA PRO A 57 7.15 0.38 -13.13
C PRO A 57 8.10 0.27 -14.34
N GLU A 58 8.77 1.36 -14.73
CA GLU A 58 9.71 1.37 -15.86
C GLU A 58 11.10 0.88 -15.46
N PHE A 59 11.44 0.94 -14.18
CA PHE A 59 12.72 0.46 -13.66
C PHE A 59 12.95 -1.04 -13.95
N SER A 60 11.89 -1.86 -13.92
CA SER A 60 11.99 -3.30 -14.21
C SER A 60 12.13 -3.65 -15.70
N LYS A 61 12.04 -2.66 -16.61
CA LYS A 61 12.08 -2.89 -18.07
C LYS A 61 13.44 -2.56 -18.70
N GLN A 62 14.40 -2.06 -17.94
CA GLN A 62 15.68 -1.59 -18.49
C GLN A 62 16.78 -2.66 -18.38
N GLU A 63 17.28 -3.11 -19.54
CA GLU A 63 18.53 -3.85 -19.66
C GLU A 63 19.70 -2.84 -19.69
N GLY A 64 20.17 -2.41 -18.52
CA GLY A 64 21.32 -1.51 -18.40
C GLY A 64 21.39 -0.76 -17.06
N PRO A 65 22.52 -0.13 -16.71
CA PRO A 65 22.61 0.69 -15.51
C PRO A 65 21.78 1.96 -15.69
N SER A 66 20.58 1.93 -15.12
CA SER A 66 19.68 3.07 -14.99
C SER A 66 20.14 3.98 -13.86
N SER A 67 20.12 5.29 -14.09
CA SER A 67 20.31 6.31 -13.05
C SER A 67 18.99 6.72 -12.38
N GLU A 68 17.85 6.17 -12.81
CA GLU A 68 16.55 6.52 -12.24
C GLU A 68 16.24 5.68 -11.00
N PRO A 69 15.68 6.28 -9.94
CA PRO A 69 15.33 5.54 -8.73
C PRO A 69 14.18 4.56 -9.01
N SER A 70 14.25 3.37 -8.42
CA SER A 70 13.22 2.32 -8.58
C SER A 70 11.90 2.66 -7.88
N HIS A 71 11.93 3.66 -7.01
CA HIS A 71 10.80 4.14 -6.22
C HIS A 71 11.06 5.58 -5.77
N GLU A 72 9.99 6.26 -5.40
CA GLU A 72 10.01 7.61 -4.85
C GLU A 72 9.21 7.64 -3.55
N ILE A 73 9.70 8.40 -2.57
CA ILE A 73 8.99 8.66 -1.32
C ILE A 73 8.59 10.13 -1.31
N ILE A 74 7.30 10.40 -1.24
CA ILE A 74 6.75 11.75 -1.13
C ILE A 74 5.97 11.88 0.16
N THR A 75 6.09 13.01 0.85
CA THR A 75 5.37 13.30 2.09
C THR A 75 4.71 14.66 1.99
N PHE A 76 3.43 14.75 2.37
CA PHE A 76 2.71 16.01 2.37
C PHE A 76 1.57 16.01 3.40
N PRO A 77 1.19 17.19 3.92
CA PRO A 77 0.08 17.30 4.87
C PRO A 77 -1.26 17.22 4.16
N ALA A 78 -2.21 16.46 4.71
CA ALA A 78 -3.55 16.28 4.16
C ALA A 78 -4.63 16.21 5.26
N ASN A 79 -5.86 16.53 4.88
CA ASN A 79 -7.02 16.44 5.77
C ASN A 79 -7.64 15.04 5.81
N ASP A 80 -7.47 14.26 4.74
CA ASP A 80 -8.05 12.93 4.50
C ASP A 80 -7.33 12.27 3.30
N PHE A 81 -7.61 10.99 3.04
CA PHE A 81 -6.98 10.20 1.97
C PHE A 81 -7.35 10.66 0.56
N ILE A 82 -8.55 11.23 0.36
CA ILE A 82 -9.00 11.71 -0.96
C ILE A 82 -8.23 12.98 -1.32
N SER A 83 -8.17 13.94 -0.39
CA SER A 83 -7.36 15.16 -0.47
C SER A 83 -5.89 14.83 -0.68
N ALA A 84 -5.39 13.76 -0.03
CA ALA A 84 -4.04 13.28 -0.20
C ALA A 84 -3.76 12.77 -1.62
N LYS A 85 -4.65 11.93 -2.15
CA LYS A 85 -4.57 11.43 -3.54
C LYS A 85 -4.59 12.57 -4.55
N ASN A 86 -5.48 13.54 -4.36
CA ASN A 86 -5.56 14.73 -5.22
C ASN A 86 -4.29 15.57 -5.17
N THR A 87 -3.71 15.74 -3.98
CA THR A 87 -2.44 16.46 -3.81
C THR A 87 -1.30 15.72 -4.49
N ALA A 88 -1.19 14.40 -4.31
CA ALA A 88 -0.18 13.58 -4.99
C ALA A 88 -0.32 13.63 -6.51
N ASN A 89 -1.54 13.58 -7.05
CA ASN A 89 -1.80 13.74 -8.49
C ASN A 89 -1.41 15.11 -9.05
N SER A 90 -1.23 16.13 -8.20
CA SER A 90 -0.75 17.45 -8.65
C SER A 90 0.78 17.56 -8.74
N ILE A 91 1.51 16.64 -8.10
CA ILE A 91 2.98 16.65 -8.02
C ILE A 91 3.63 15.48 -8.77
N VAL A 92 2.89 14.38 -8.98
CA VAL A 92 3.35 13.22 -9.75
C VAL A 92 2.76 13.28 -11.16
N ALA A 93 3.60 13.04 -12.18
CA ALA A 93 3.20 13.13 -13.59
C ALA A 93 2.20 12.05 -14.04
N LYS A 94 2.07 10.97 -13.27
CA LYS A 94 1.21 9.80 -13.53
C LYS A 94 0.06 9.75 -12.53
N GLU A 95 -1.06 9.16 -12.94
CA GLU A 95 -2.23 9.01 -12.08
C GLU A 95 -1.94 8.04 -10.92
N ILE A 96 -2.08 8.51 -9.69
CA ILE A 96 -1.86 7.75 -8.47
C ILE A 96 -2.97 6.70 -8.29
N THR A 97 -2.57 5.48 -7.97
CA THR A 97 -3.48 4.40 -7.62
C THR A 97 -2.97 3.57 -6.43
N TYR A 98 -3.89 3.08 -5.61
CA TYR A 98 -3.65 2.16 -4.49
C TYR A 98 -3.87 0.69 -4.88
N ASN A 99 -4.06 0.38 -6.17
CA ASN A 99 -4.31 -0.99 -6.63
C ASN A 99 -3.22 -2.01 -6.23
N MET A 100 -1.98 -1.53 -6.03
CA MET A 100 -0.83 -2.33 -5.58
C MET A 100 -0.38 -2.00 -4.14
N LEU A 101 -1.24 -1.34 -3.36
CA LEU A 101 -0.96 -1.06 -1.96
C LEU A 101 -0.70 -2.38 -1.23
N SER A 102 0.47 -2.51 -0.62
CA SER A 102 0.91 -3.72 0.08
C SER A 102 0.96 -3.54 1.59
N VAL A 103 1.03 -2.31 2.11
CA VAL A 103 1.06 -2.05 3.55
C VAL A 103 0.61 -0.61 3.86
N MET A 104 -0.10 -0.46 4.98
CA MET A 104 -0.33 0.82 5.65
C MET A 104 0.54 0.86 6.91
N ILE A 105 1.29 1.95 7.07
CA ILE A 105 2.26 2.11 8.14
C ILE A 105 1.87 3.36 8.93
N VAL A 106 1.94 3.28 10.26
CA VAL A 106 1.52 4.34 11.16
C VAL A 106 2.64 4.59 12.16
N SER A 107 3.07 5.83 12.36
CA SER A 107 4.04 6.09 13.42
C SER A 107 3.44 5.88 14.81
N GLU A 108 4.29 5.49 15.76
CA GLU A 108 3.91 5.26 17.13
C GLU A 108 3.25 6.51 17.73
N GLU A 109 3.80 7.70 17.45
CA GLU A 109 3.23 8.97 17.90
C GLU A 109 1.79 9.14 17.42
N PHE A 110 1.52 8.88 16.13
CA PHE A 110 0.18 9.05 15.57
C PHE A 110 -0.78 7.95 16.03
N SER A 111 -0.32 6.71 16.20
CA SER A 111 -1.16 5.60 16.69
C SER A 111 -1.73 5.83 18.09
N LYS A 112 -1.06 6.66 18.91
CA LYS A 112 -1.51 7.05 20.25
C LYS A 112 -2.42 8.29 20.24
N ASP A 113 -2.58 8.93 19.08
CA ASP A 113 -3.38 10.14 18.95
C ASP A 113 -4.89 9.79 18.95
N PRO A 114 -5.74 10.54 19.69
CA PRO A 114 -7.19 10.30 19.68
C PRO A 114 -7.83 10.38 18.29
N GLU A 115 -7.26 11.18 17.39
CA GLU A 115 -7.75 11.34 16.03
C GLU A 115 -7.43 10.14 15.13
N PHE A 116 -6.53 9.25 15.55
CA PHE A 116 -6.14 8.06 14.79
C PHE A 116 -7.35 7.26 14.31
N ILE A 117 -8.30 6.99 15.21
CA ILE A 117 -9.51 6.21 14.90
C ILE A 117 -10.32 6.89 13.80
N ARG A 118 -10.47 8.23 13.85
CA ARG A 118 -11.19 9.00 12.81
C ARG A 118 -10.55 8.82 11.44
N TYR A 119 -9.23 8.95 11.37
CA TYR A 119 -8.49 8.75 10.12
C TYR A 119 -8.56 7.30 9.63
N MET A 120 -8.50 6.32 10.52
CA MET A 120 -8.66 4.92 10.14
C MET A 120 -10.05 4.62 9.57
N TYR A 121 -11.12 5.24 10.10
CA TYR A 121 -12.44 5.15 9.47
C TYR A 121 -12.46 5.74 8.06
N ASP A 122 -11.73 6.83 7.80
CA ASP A 122 -11.65 7.44 6.47
C ASP A 122 -10.99 6.52 5.43
N VAL A 123 -10.15 5.57 5.85
CA VAL A 123 -9.56 4.55 4.98
C VAL A 123 -10.64 3.72 4.26
N THR A 124 -11.74 3.42 4.96
CA THR A 124 -12.86 2.62 4.40
C THR A 124 -13.61 3.32 3.27
N LYS A 125 -13.41 4.64 3.12
CA LYS A 125 -14.09 5.46 2.10
C LYS A 125 -13.43 5.34 0.72
N ASP A 126 -12.17 4.90 0.65
CA ASP A 126 -11.47 4.70 -0.62
C ASP A 126 -11.63 3.26 -1.11
N ARG A 127 -12.16 3.09 -2.32
CA ARG A 127 -12.44 1.77 -2.91
C ARG A 127 -11.19 1.00 -3.33
N GLU A 128 -10.05 1.68 -3.52
CA GLU A 128 -8.80 1.05 -3.93
C GLU A 128 -8.02 0.49 -2.72
N ILE A 129 -8.29 0.99 -1.51
CA ILE A 129 -7.72 0.44 -0.28
C ILE A 129 -8.53 -0.78 0.14
N LYS A 130 -7.92 -1.95 0.14
CA LYS A 130 -8.61 -3.21 0.42
C LYS A 130 -8.61 -3.46 1.93
N HIS A 131 -9.69 -4.03 2.46
CA HIS A 131 -9.73 -4.46 3.87
C HIS A 131 -8.64 -5.51 4.22
N ASN A 132 -8.11 -6.24 3.24
CA ASN A 132 -7.01 -7.18 3.47
C ASN A 132 -5.63 -6.50 3.51
N ASN A 133 -5.53 -5.18 3.34
CA ASN A 133 -4.27 -4.47 3.45
C ASN A 133 -3.70 -4.61 4.87
N PRO A 134 -2.39 -4.89 5.00
CA PRO A 134 -1.69 -4.88 6.27
C PRO A 134 -1.64 -3.49 6.91
N LEU A 135 -1.64 -3.46 8.24
CA LEU A 135 -1.44 -2.32 9.11
C LEU A 135 -0.25 -2.62 10.02
N VAL A 136 0.74 -1.72 10.05
CA VAL A 136 1.97 -1.84 10.85
C VAL A 136 2.20 -0.53 11.59
N VAL A 137 2.66 -0.62 12.85
CA VAL A 137 3.09 0.55 13.61
C VAL A 137 4.62 0.63 13.61
N THR A 138 5.18 1.82 13.35
CA THR A 138 6.63 2.05 13.38
C THR A 138 7.04 2.92 14.54
N LYS A 139 8.23 2.67 15.10
CA LYS A 139 8.80 3.52 16.15
C LYS A 139 9.11 4.94 15.64
N GLU A 140 9.67 5.03 14.44
CA GLU A 140 10.03 6.28 13.78
C GLU A 140 8.87 6.85 12.97
N ASP A 141 9.01 8.11 12.56
CA ASP A 141 8.23 8.70 11.47
C ASP A 141 8.29 7.79 10.24
N VAL A 142 7.17 7.63 9.56
CA VAL A 142 7.07 6.66 8.46
C VAL A 142 8.01 7.02 7.30
N SER A 143 8.20 8.31 7.03
CA SER A 143 9.16 8.78 6.01
C SER A 143 10.60 8.32 6.30
N THR A 144 11.02 8.36 7.56
CA THR A 144 12.32 7.87 8.04
C THR A 144 12.38 6.34 7.91
N PHE A 145 11.38 5.63 8.42
CA PHE A 145 11.31 4.17 8.35
C PHE A 145 11.43 3.68 6.89
N LEU A 146 10.69 4.27 5.96
CA LEU A 146 10.71 3.89 4.54
C LEU A 146 12.04 4.21 3.86
N THR A 147 12.70 5.31 4.25
CA THR A 147 13.99 5.71 3.68
C THR A 147 15.14 4.82 4.16
N GLU A 148 15.09 4.41 5.43
CA GLU A 148 16.12 3.57 6.05
C GLU A 148 15.91 2.08 5.78
N ASN A 149 14.67 1.64 5.59
CA ASN A 149 14.36 0.26 5.28
C ASN A 149 14.71 -0.07 3.83
N LYS A 150 15.91 -0.64 3.65
CA LYS A 150 16.45 -1.04 2.34
C LYS A 150 16.52 -2.57 2.22
N PRO A 151 15.55 -3.21 1.55
CA PRO A 151 15.55 -4.64 1.33
C PRO A 151 16.82 -5.10 0.60
N LYS A 152 17.57 -6.04 1.18
CA LYS A 152 18.80 -6.58 0.57
C LYS A 152 18.55 -7.75 -0.38
N LEU A 153 17.46 -8.50 -0.17
CA LEU A 153 17.19 -9.78 -0.83
C LEU A 153 15.92 -9.77 -1.71
N GLU A 154 15.20 -8.65 -1.79
CA GLU A 154 14.03 -8.50 -2.67
C GLU A 154 14.11 -7.16 -3.39
N THR A 155 14.10 -7.20 -4.72
CA THR A 155 14.20 -6.01 -5.57
C THR A 155 12.85 -5.31 -5.75
N ARG A 156 11.75 -6.06 -5.58
CA ARG A 156 10.37 -5.54 -5.73
C ARG A 156 9.81 -5.20 -4.37
N ILE A 157 9.71 -3.90 -4.10
CA ILE A 157 9.33 -3.40 -2.78
C ILE A 157 7.90 -3.84 -2.37
N HIS A 158 6.98 -3.99 -3.33
CA HIS A 158 5.63 -4.48 -3.03
C HIS A 158 5.61 -5.93 -2.53
N LYS A 159 6.57 -6.77 -2.97
CA LYS A 159 6.73 -8.14 -2.46
C LYS A 159 7.49 -8.20 -1.14
N TYR A 160 8.39 -7.26 -0.90
CA TYR A 160 9.15 -7.21 0.35
C TYR A 160 8.21 -7.15 1.58
N PHE A 161 7.26 -6.21 1.61
CA PHE A 161 6.34 -6.07 2.74
C PHE A 161 5.38 -7.27 2.87
N GLU A 162 4.90 -7.81 1.74
CA GLU A 162 4.07 -9.02 1.72
C GLU A 162 4.79 -10.20 2.37
N PHE A 163 6.01 -10.49 1.93
CA PHE A 163 6.77 -11.64 2.42
C PHE A 163 7.22 -11.50 3.86
N ILE A 164 7.71 -10.33 4.29
CA ILE A 164 8.18 -10.16 5.66
C ILE A 164 7.04 -10.30 6.67
N LEU A 165 5.86 -9.72 6.37
CA LEU A 165 4.69 -9.79 7.25
C LEU A 165 4.04 -11.17 7.24
N GLU A 166 3.87 -11.80 6.07
CA GLU A 166 3.32 -13.15 6.02
C GLU A 166 4.22 -14.18 6.70
N ASN A 167 5.54 -14.09 6.52
CA ASN A 167 6.47 -15.04 7.14
C ASN A 167 6.52 -14.85 8.65
N ALA A 168 6.56 -13.61 9.15
CA ALA A 168 6.52 -13.32 10.57
C ALA A 168 5.21 -13.83 11.22
N ASN A 169 4.07 -13.69 10.53
CA ASN A 169 2.80 -14.19 11.05
C ASN A 169 2.70 -15.72 11.00
N LYS A 170 3.19 -16.36 9.93
CA LYS A 170 3.28 -17.83 9.84
C LYS A 170 4.20 -18.42 10.91
N ALA A 171 5.26 -17.71 11.27
CA ALA A 171 6.15 -18.08 12.36
C ALA A 171 5.54 -17.83 13.76
N GLY A 172 4.37 -17.19 13.85
CA GLY A 172 3.73 -16.87 15.13
C GLY A 172 4.33 -15.66 15.87
N LEU A 173 5.27 -14.94 15.25
CA LEU A 173 5.98 -13.81 15.86
C LEU A 173 5.15 -12.52 15.88
N ILE A 174 4.20 -12.38 14.96
CA ILE A 174 3.30 -11.22 14.91
C ILE A 174 1.82 -11.64 14.83
N PRO A 175 0.91 -10.87 15.43
CA PRO A 175 -0.53 -11.13 15.39
C PRO A 175 -1.12 -10.89 14.00
N SER A 176 -2.44 -11.10 13.87
CA SER A 176 -3.17 -10.69 12.66
C SER A 176 -3.01 -9.19 12.42
N PHE A 177 -2.52 -8.84 11.24
CA PHE A 177 -2.07 -7.49 10.92
C PHE A 177 -2.95 -6.77 9.90
N LYS A 178 -4.12 -7.31 9.56
CA LYS A 178 -4.94 -6.81 8.44
C LYS A 178 -5.95 -5.76 8.91
N LEU A 179 -6.24 -4.78 8.06
CA LEU A 179 -7.26 -3.76 8.32
C LEU A 179 -8.64 -4.36 8.64
N HIS A 180 -9.01 -5.46 8.01
CA HIS A 180 -10.26 -6.17 8.30
C HIS A 180 -10.35 -6.58 9.76
N SER A 181 -9.28 -7.13 10.33
CA SER A 181 -9.22 -7.51 11.73
C SER A 181 -9.30 -6.28 12.62
N TYR A 182 -8.59 -5.20 12.25
CA TYR A 182 -8.67 -3.92 12.95
C TYR A 182 -10.10 -3.38 13.01
N PHE A 183 -10.80 -3.27 11.87
CA PHE A 183 -12.19 -2.76 11.83
C PHE A 183 -13.15 -3.67 12.60
N SER A 184 -13.08 -4.98 12.37
CA SER A 184 -13.93 -5.95 13.07
C SER A 184 -13.76 -5.90 14.60
N ILE A 185 -12.53 -5.75 15.09
CA ILE A 185 -12.23 -5.69 16.52
C ILE A 185 -12.63 -4.32 17.10
N THR A 186 -12.39 -3.22 16.40
CA THR A 186 -12.72 -1.87 16.88
C THR A 186 -14.22 -1.57 16.86
N GLU A 187 -14.99 -2.23 15.99
CA GLU A 187 -16.46 -2.19 16.02
C GLU A 187 -17.05 -3.07 17.14
N SER A 188 -16.26 -3.99 17.70
CA SER A 188 -16.70 -4.84 18.81
C SER A 188 -16.50 -4.14 20.17
N ASP A 189 -17.48 -4.27 21.08
CA ASP A 189 -17.51 -3.55 22.37
C ASP A 189 -16.35 -3.84 23.33
N ALA A 190 -15.57 -4.90 23.13
CA ALA A 190 -14.50 -5.32 24.06
C ALA A 190 -13.25 -5.90 23.37
N GLY A 191 -13.04 -5.56 22.09
CA GLY A 191 -11.92 -6.06 21.31
C GLY A 191 -10.62 -5.27 21.52
N LEU A 192 -9.49 -5.96 21.68
CA LEU A 192 -8.15 -5.36 21.62
C LEU A 192 -7.45 -5.78 20.33
N PHE A 193 -7.13 -4.81 19.48
CA PHE A 193 -6.32 -5.06 18.28
C PHE A 193 -4.84 -4.91 18.61
N LEU A 194 -4.04 -5.91 18.24
CA LEU A 194 -2.58 -5.86 18.34
C LEU A 194 -2.00 -5.67 16.95
N ALA A 195 -1.32 -4.55 16.72
CA ALA A 195 -0.61 -4.28 15.47
C ALA A 195 0.84 -4.79 15.56
N PRO A 196 1.42 -5.31 14.45
CA PRO A 196 2.86 -5.52 14.37
C PRO A 196 3.61 -4.21 14.60
N TYR A 197 4.70 -4.29 15.34
CA TYR A 197 5.57 -3.16 15.63
C TYR A 197 6.90 -3.32 14.88
N ALA A 198 7.36 -2.27 14.21
CA ALA A 198 8.57 -2.27 13.38
C ALA A 198 9.47 -1.07 13.67
N THR A 199 10.77 -1.20 13.41
CA THR A 199 11.75 -0.13 13.58
C THR A 199 12.98 -0.40 12.72
N THR A 200 13.62 0.65 12.21
CA THR A 200 14.94 0.60 11.57
C THR A 200 16.07 0.90 12.55
N GLN A 201 15.75 1.54 13.68
CA GLN A 201 16.67 1.74 14.79
C GLN A 201 17.08 0.41 15.44
N ARG A 202 18.38 0.26 15.67
CA ARG A 202 18.94 -0.86 16.43
C ARG A 202 19.03 -0.48 17.90
N THR A 203 18.50 -1.34 18.76
CA THR A 203 18.60 -1.16 20.22
C THR A 203 19.68 -2.08 20.75
N THR A 204 20.77 -1.50 21.26
CA THR A 204 21.92 -2.23 21.85
C THR A 204 21.73 -2.61 23.32
N SER A 205 20.51 -2.54 23.86
CA SER A 205 20.13 -3.28 25.07
C SER A 205 19.59 -4.62 24.59
N GLY A 206 20.20 -5.78 24.81
CA GLY A 206 21.06 -6.15 25.93
C GLY A 206 20.35 -7.22 26.74
N LYS A 207 20.22 -8.42 26.17
CA LYS A 207 20.27 -9.75 26.83
C LYS A 207 19.81 -10.83 25.84
N TYR A 208 20.76 -11.62 25.33
CA TYR A 208 20.49 -12.97 24.78
C TYR A 208 19.94 -13.95 25.85
N THR A 209 19.38 -13.44 26.95
CA THR A 209 18.74 -14.23 28.01
C THR A 209 17.21 -14.17 27.93
N ALA A 210 16.67 -13.46 26.94
CA ALA A 210 15.25 -13.43 26.64
C ALA A 210 14.89 -14.70 25.84
N GLY A 211 13.73 -15.31 26.12
CA GLY A 211 13.24 -16.47 25.35
C GLY A 211 13.06 -16.13 23.86
N GLU A 212 12.95 -17.12 22.98
CA GLU A 212 12.76 -16.91 21.53
C GLU A 212 11.53 -16.02 21.20
N ASP A 213 10.59 -15.90 22.13
CA ASP A 213 9.34 -15.13 22.01
C ASP A 213 9.39 -13.73 22.65
N GLU A 214 10.52 -13.33 23.27
CA GLU A 214 10.64 -12.09 24.05
C GLU A 214 11.33 -10.95 23.30
N PHE A 215 11.75 -11.18 22.05
CA PHE A 215 12.45 -10.17 21.26
C PHE A 215 11.52 -9.04 20.82
N LEU A 216 11.95 -7.80 21.05
CA LEU A 216 11.31 -6.62 20.50
C LEU A 216 11.93 -6.23 19.15
N ALA A 217 11.17 -5.44 18.38
CA ALA A 217 11.67 -4.92 17.10
C ALA A 217 12.96 -4.11 17.31
N GLY A 218 13.99 -4.40 16.51
CA GLY A 218 15.30 -3.73 16.59
C GLY A 218 16.32 -4.38 17.54
N GLU A 219 15.97 -5.47 18.23
CA GLU A 219 16.87 -6.22 19.14
C GLU A 219 17.56 -7.44 18.49
N LEU A 220 17.09 -7.86 17.30
CA LEU A 220 17.70 -8.92 16.49
C LEU A 220 18.62 -8.31 15.43
N ASP A 221 19.76 -8.96 15.16
CA ASP A 221 20.79 -8.52 14.18
C ASP A 221 20.36 -8.70 12.71
#